data_AF-A0AAD1WNF2-F1
#
_entry.id   AF-A0AAD1WNF2-F1
#
_cell.length_a   1.000
_cell.length_b   1.000
_cell.length_c   1.000
_cell.angle_alpha   90.00
_cell.angle_beta   90.00
_cell.angle_gamma   90.00
#
_symmetry.space_group_name_H-M   'P 1'
#
loop_
_entity.id
_entity.type
_entity.pdbx_description
1 polymer ?
#
loop_
_entity_poly.entity_id
_entity_poly.type
_entity_poly.pdbx_seq_one_letter_code
_entity_poly.pdbx_strand_id
1 'polypeptide(L)'
;MEANVPVQDPFSLVIQQLRKINADLTSLIQKYVQAQGFANLDIPRESASMDVVNWTEMTAEQRLLANLTAFLELERRLERVIEEQKELLHPQEHILHGDLHNMLGQVAALREQLEQIGEIFGLSRGNSSDTDGMEVVGGSVFDKKVRGYKVLKELSVWSIRSVRDILKIQREREKYVRESMKEAETLMERVETHIGRE
;
A
#
# COMPACT_ATOMS: atom_id res chain seq x y z
N MET A 1 30.58 8.84 18.42
CA MET A 1 30.54 8.98 16.95
C MET A 1 29.21 8.44 16.50
N GLU A 2 28.18 9.28 16.53
CA GLU A 2 26.89 8.93 15.94
C GLU A 2 27.08 8.95 14.43
N ALA A 3 27.03 7.76 13.82
CA ALA A 3 26.95 7.67 12.38
C ALA A 3 25.69 8.43 11.96
N ASN A 4 25.86 9.52 11.23
CA ASN A 4 24.80 10.22 10.54
C ASN A 4 24.27 9.28 9.45
N VAL A 5 23.45 8.30 9.85
CA VAL A 5 22.72 7.44 8.93
C VAL A 5 21.80 8.39 8.18
N PRO A 6 21.96 8.58 6.86
CA PRO A 6 21.09 9.46 6.12
C PRO A 6 19.67 8.98 6.35
N VAL A 7 18.85 9.84 6.97
CA VAL A 7 17.42 9.57 7.18
C VAL A 7 16.86 9.26 5.81
N GLN A 8 16.51 7.99 5.59
CA GLN A 8 15.98 7.58 4.30
C GLN A 8 14.71 8.36 4.04
N ASP A 9 14.61 8.90 2.82
CA ASP A 9 13.42 9.57 2.35
C ASP A 9 12.20 8.64 2.50
N PRO A 10 11.10 9.07 3.18
CA PRO A 10 9.98 8.21 3.51
C PRO A 10 9.29 7.63 2.27
N PHE A 11 9.28 8.35 1.15
CA PHE A 11 8.73 7.85 -0.12
C PHE A 11 9.58 6.69 -0.66
N SER A 12 10.90 6.83 -0.63
CA SER A 12 11.84 5.79 -1.06
C SER A 12 11.71 4.52 -0.21
N LEU A 13 11.54 4.65 1.10
CA LEU A 13 11.31 3.53 2.02
C LEU A 13 10.02 2.79 1.68
N VAL A 14 8.91 3.52 1.50
CA VAL A 14 7.62 2.94 1.11
C VAL A 14 7.70 2.23 -0.25
N ILE A 15 8.37 2.83 -1.24
CA ILE A 15 8.57 2.20 -2.56
C ILE A 15 9.34 0.87 -2.44
N GLN A 16 10.38 0.83 -1.60
CA GLN A 16 11.13 -0.40 -1.36
C GLN A 16 10.26 -1.47 -0.68
N GLN A 17 9.50 -1.09 0.34
CA GLN A 17 8.58 -1.98 1.05
C GLN A 17 7.51 -2.56 0.12
N LEU A 18 6.91 -1.73 -0.73
CA LEU A 18 5.92 -2.17 -1.73
C LEU A 18 6.49 -3.18 -2.73
N ARG A 19 7.72 -2.95 -3.21
CA ARG A 19 8.42 -3.89 -4.12
C ARG A 19 8.73 -5.21 -3.42
N LYS A 20 9.15 -5.15 -2.16
CA LYS A 20 9.40 -6.34 -1.35
C LYS A 20 8.13 -7.15 -1.13
N ILE A 21 7.03 -6.49 -0.72
CA ILE A 21 5.71 -7.12 -0.58
C ILE A 21 5.29 -7.81 -1.87
N ASN A 22 5.47 -7.18 -3.03
CA ASN A 22 5.12 -7.80 -4.30
C ASN A 22 5.93 -9.07 -4.60
N ALA A 23 7.24 -9.04 -4.35
CA ALA A 23 8.12 -10.19 -4.53
C ALA A 23 7.69 -11.35 -3.62
N ASP A 24 7.44 -11.05 -2.34
CA ASP A 24 6.99 -12.03 -1.36
C ASP A 24 5.60 -12.60 -1.70
N LEU A 25 4.67 -11.74 -2.15
CA LEU A 25 3.33 -12.14 -2.61
C LEU A 25 3.39 -13.10 -3.78
N THR A 26 4.33 -12.91 -4.73
CA THR A 26 4.47 -13.80 -5.88
C THR A 26 4.76 -15.24 -5.43
N SER A 27 5.67 -15.42 -4.48
CA SER A 27 5.99 -16.73 -3.90
C SER A 27 4.83 -17.26 -3.05
N LEU A 28 4.25 -16.42 -2.20
CA LEU A 28 3.12 -16.79 -1.33
C LEU A 28 1.89 -17.23 -2.11
N ILE A 29 1.52 -16.54 -3.20
CA ILE A 29 0.39 -16.92 -4.05
C ILE A 29 0.61 -18.31 -4.66
N GLN A 30 1.83 -18.61 -5.11
CA GLN A 30 2.15 -19.94 -5.65
C GLN A 30 1.99 -21.03 -4.59
N LYS A 31 2.54 -20.82 -3.39
CA LYS A 31 2.38 -21.75 -2.26
C LYS A 31 0.91 -21.93 -1.88
N TYR A 32 0.15 -20.83 -1.84
CA TYR A 32 -1.27 -20.85 -1.54
C TYR A 32 -2.06 -21.67 -2.57
N VAL A 33 -1.82 -21.45 -3.87
CA VAL A 33 -2.47 -22.23 -4.95
C VAL A 33 -2.17 -23.73 -4.84
N GLN A 34 -0.94 -24.09 -4.49
CA GLN A 34 -0.53 -25.49 -4.31
C GLN A 34 -1.23 -26.12 -3.09
N ALA A 35 -1.17 -25.47 -1.93
CA ALA A 35 -1.81 -25.93 -0.70
C ALA A 35 -3.33 -26.10 -0.84
N GLN A 36 -3.98 -25.18 -1.56
CA GLN A 36 -5.44 -25.22 -1.73
C GLN A 36 -5.94 -26.17 -2.81
N GLY A 37 -5.04 -26.77 -3.61
CA GLY A 37 -5.42 -27.63 -4.73
C GLY A 37 -5.95 -26.86 -5.94
N PHE A 38 -5.59 -25.57 -6.08
CA PHE A 38 -6.02 -24.70 -7.16
C PHE A 38 -5.19 -24.86 -8.45
N ALA A 39 -4.12 -25.67 -8.44
CA ALA A 39 -3.18 -25.79 -9.56
C ALA A 39 -3.83 -26.14 -10.92
N ASN A 40 -5.02 -26.75 -10.90
CA ASN A 40 -5.76 -27.16 -12.10
C ASN A 40 -7.06 -26.36 -12.34
N LEU A 41 -7.33 -25.33 -11.53
CA LEU A 41 -8.53 -24.51 -11.64
C LEU A 41 -8.19 -23.19 -12.33
N ASP A 42 -8.90 -22.90 -13.43
CA ASP A 42 -8.90 -21.57 -14.02
C ASP A 42 -9.79 -20.66 -13.16
N ILE A 43 -9.26 -20.21 -12.02
CA ILE A 43 -9.96 -19.24 -11.17
C ILE A 43 -10.01 -17.94 -11.97
N PRO A 44 -11.21 -17.42 -12.30
CA PRO A 44 -11.31 -16.19 -13.06
C PRO A 44 -10.46 -15.11 -12.39
N ARG A 45 -9.52 -14.54 -13.16
CA ARG A 45 -8.96 -13.23 -12.85
C ARG A 45 -10.10 -12.22 -12.98
N GLU A 46 -11.05 -12.20 -12.06
CA GLU A 46 -11.87 -11.02 -11.87
C GLU A 46 -10.86 -9.89 -11.66
N SER A 47 -10.70 -9.07 -12.69
CA SER A 47 -9.80 -7.95 -12.63
C SER A 47 -10.29 -7.12 -11.47
N ALA A 48 -9.43 -6.79 -10.52
CA ALA A 48 -9.67 -5.64 -9.65
C ALA A 48 -10.21 -4.55 -10.58
N SER A 49 -11.47 -4.17 -10.40
CA SER A 49 -12.16 -3.21 -11.26
C SER A 49 -11.41 -1.89 -11.11
N MET A 50 -10.35 -1.74 -11.89
CA MET A 50 -9.60 -0.52 -11.98
C MET A 50 -10.36 0.30 -13.00
N ASP A 51 -11.12 1.27 -12.52
CA ASP A 51 -11.44 2.46 -13.29
C ASP A 51 -10.12 3.16 -13.62
N VAL A 52 -9.44 2.67 -14.66
CA VAL A 52 -8.18 3.21 -15.19
C VAL A 52 -8.37 4.68 -15.55
N VAL A 53 -9.59 5.07 -15.93
CA VAL A 53 -9.99 6.44 -16.28
C VAL A 53 -9.89 7.40 -15.09
N ASN A 54 -10.23 6.95 -13.87
CA ASN A 54 -10.11 7.80 -12.67
C ASN A 54 -8.66 7.95 -12.18
N TRP A 55 -7.76 7.01 -12.49
CA TRP A 55 -6.43 6.97 -11.87
C TRP A 55 -5.46 8.04 -12.37
N THR A 56 -5.52 8.45 -13.65
CA THR A 56 -4.57 9.44 -14.20
C THR A 56 -4.79 10.85 -13.66
N GLU A 57 -6.04 11.16 -13.33
CA GLU A 57 -6.50 12.49 -12.91
C GLU A 57 -6.40 12.72 -11.39
N MET A 58 -6.13 11.66 -10.61
CA MET A 58 -6.02 11.79 -9.15
C MET A 58 -4.87 12.71 -8.73
N THR A 59 -5.16 13.62 -7.79
CA THR A 59 -4.18 14.43 -7.07
C THR A 59 -3.30 13.58 -6.14
N ALA A 60 -2.23 14.16 -5.60
CA ALA A 60 -1.35 13.50 -4.65
C ALA A 60 -2.12 12.99 -3.41
N GLU A 61 -3.01 13.83 -2.87
CA GLU A 61 -3.83 13.54 -1.69
C GLU A 61 -4.83 12.42 -1.98
N GLN A 62 -5.50 12.48 -3.14
CA GLN A 62 -6.44 11.43 -3.56
C GLN A 62 -5.74 10.09 -3.74
N ARG A 63 -4.53 10.08 -4.30
CA ARG A 63 -3.72 8.85 -4.42
C ARG A 63 -3.37 8.31 -3.06
N LEU A 64 -2.89 9.16 -2.15
CA LEU A 64 -2.49 8.74 -0.82
C LEU A 64 -3.66 8.18 -0.02
N LEU A 65 -4.82 8.86 -0.06
CA LEU A 65 -6.04 8.39 0.58
C LEU A 65 -6.51 7.04 0.01
N ALA A 66 -6.51 6.88 -1.32
CA ALA A 66 -6.88 5.62 -1.94
C ALA A 66 -5.95 4.47 -1.54
N ASN A 67 -4.64 4.74 -1.39
CA ASN A 67 -3.68 3.75 -0.91
C ASN A 67 -3.93 3.39 0.56
N LEU A 68 -4.14 4.38 1.42
CA LEU A 68 -4.46 4.15 2.84
C LEU A 68 -5.72 3.32 3.02
N THR A 69 -6.81 3.70 2.35
CA THR A 69 -8.08 2.96 2.40
C THR A 69 -7.91 1.52 1.89
N ALA A 70 -7.20 1.33 0.78
CA ALA A 70 -6.97 0.01 0.23
C ALA A 70 -6.16 -0.89 1.16
N PHE A 71 -5.05 -0.41 1.72
CA PHE A 71 -4.22 -1.23 2.60
C PHE A 71 -4.87 -1.49 3.95
N LEU A 72 -5.68 -0.56 4.47
CA LEU A 72 -6.50 -0.81 5.67
C LEU A 72 -7.50 -1.95 5.44
N GLU A 73 -8.21 -1.91 4.31
CA GLU A 73 -9.20 -2.94 3.97
C GLU A 73 -8.54 -4.30 3.69
N LEU A 74 -7.41 -4.29 2.96
CA LEU A 74 -6.66 -5.51 2.66
C LEU A 74 -6.00 -6.13 3.90
N GLU A 75 -5.58 -5.32 4.87
CA GLU A 75 -5.09 -5.78 6.18
C GLU A 75 -6.20 -6.57 6.89
N ARG A 76 -7.39 -5.97 7.07
CA ARG A 76 -8.55 -6.62 7.71
C ARG A 76 -8.98 -7.91 6.99
N ARG A 77 -9.01 -7.88 5.65
CA ARG A 77 -9.35 -9.06 4.85
C ARG A 77 -8.30 -10.15 4.97
N LEU A 78 -7.02 -9.80 5.08
CA LEU A 78 -5.94 -10.76 5.27
C LEU A 78 -5.98 -11.40 6.67
N GLU A 79 -6.28 -10.63 7.72
CA GLU A 79 -6.52 -11.18 9.08
C GLU A 79 -7.63 -12.23 9.06
N ARG A 80 -8.73 -11.94 8.36
CA ARG A 80 -9.82 -12.90 8.19
C ARG A 80 -9.37 -14.16 7.47
N VAL A 81 -8.62 -14.02 6.38
CA VAL A 81 -8.08 -15.17 5.64
C VAL A 81 -7.22 -16.04 6.55
N ILE A 82 -6.37 -15.43 7.39
CA ILE A 82 -5.54 -16.18 8.35
C ILE A 82 -6.40 -16.99 9.32
N GLU A 83 -7.46 -16.40 9.87
CA GLU A 83 -8.38 -17.11 10.78
C GLU A 83 -9.14 -18.23 10.05
N GLU A 84 -9.67 -17.97 8.85
CA GLU A 84 -10.32 -18.99 8.03
C GLU A 84 -9.37 -20.15 7.69
N GLN A 85 -8.11 -19.85 7.40
CA GLN A 85 -7.11 -20.87 7.06
C GLN A 85 -6.72 -21.72 8.27
N LYS A 86 -6.80 -21.20 9.49
CA LYS A 86 -6.50 -21.96 10.72
C LYS A 86 -7.40 -23.18 10.90
N GLU A 87 -8.64 -23.10 10.44
CA GLU A 87 -9.61 -24.20 10.49
C GLU A 87 -9.45 -25.18 9.31
N LEU A 88 -8.84 -24.75 8.20
CA LEU A 88 -8.87 -25.45 6.92
C LEU A 88 -7.54 -26.11 6.53
N LEU A 89 -6.42 -25.52 6.94
CA LEU A 89 -5.08 -26.02 6.63
C LEU A 89 -4.73 -27.20 7.53
N HIS A 90 -4.05 -28.19 6.96
CA HIS A 90 -3.52 -29.30 7.75
C HIS A 90 -2.38 -28.80 8.64
N PRO A 91 -2.16 -29.42 9.83
CA PRO A 91 -1.06 -29.06 10.72
C PRO A 91 0.33 -29.09 10.06
N GLN A 92 0.49 -29.79 8.94
CA GLN A 92 1.73 -29.87 8.17
C GLN A 92 1.99 -28.62 7.31
N GLU A 93 1.01 -27.74 7.12
CA GLU A 93 1.10 -26.52 6.30
C GLU A 93 1.57 -25.29 7.09
N HIS A 94 2.25 -25.51 8.23
CA HIS A 94 2.83 -24.50 9.12
C HIS A 94 3.64 -23.39 8.40
N ILE A 95 4.31 -23.73 7.29
CA ILE A 95 5.06 -22.75 6.48
C ILE A 95 4.13 -21.72 5.84
N LEU A 96 2.98 -22.15 5.30
CA LEU A 96 2.01 -21.24 4.66
C LEU A 96 1.39 -20.30 5.69
N HIS A 97 1.07 -20.80 6.89
CA HIS A 97 0.61 -19.96 8.00
C HIS A 97 1.64 -18.90 8.39
N GLY A 98 2.90 -19.29 8.55
CA GLY A 98 3.99 -18.36 8.85
C GLY A 98 4.14 -17.28 7.77
N ASP A 99 4.08 -17.66 6.50
CA ASP A 99 4.18 -16.72 5.38
C ASP A 99 2.99 -15.74 5.32
N LEU A 100 1.77 -16.20 5.63
CA LEU A 100 0.58 -15.33 5.70
C LEU A 100 0.69 -14.31 6.85
N HIS A 101 1.12 -14.74 8.04
CA HIS A 101 1.35 -13.82 9.17
C HIS A 101 2.47 -12.83 8.89
N ASN A 102 3.56 -13.27 8.25
CA ASN A 102 4.63 -12.37 7.83
C ASN A 102 4.12 -11.34 6.81
N MET A 103 3.26 -11.75 5.86
CA MET A 103 2.63 -10.83 4.92
C MET A 103 1.74 -9.80 5.65
N LEU A 104 0.95 -10.24 6.64
CA LEU A 104 0.13 -9.33 7.46
C LEU A 104 1.00 -8.28 8.16
N GLY A 105 2.09 -8.70 8.79
CA GLY A 105 3.03 -7.76 9.43
C GLY A 105 3.65 -6.75 8.46
N GLN A 106 3.97 -7.18 7.24
CA GLN A 106 4.50 -6.28 6.21
C GLN A 106 3.46 -5.26 5.73
N VAL A 107 2.18 -5.67 5.60
CA VAL A 107 1.07 -4.79 5.20
C VAL A 107 0.77 -3.77 6.31
N ALA A 108 0.72 -4.19 7.56
CA ALA A 108 0.52 -3.29 8.70
C ALA A 108 1.63 -2.23 8.79
N ALA A 109 2.90 -2.65 8.66
CA ALA A 109 4.04 -1.73 8.64
C ALA A 109 3.97 -0.75 7.46
N LEU A 110 3.57 -1.22 6.28
CA LEU A 110 3.38 -0.36 5.11
C LEU A 110 2.28 0.68 5.35
N ARG A 111 1.15 0.29 5.97
CA ARG A 111 0.07 1.21 6.31
C ARG A 111 0.57 2.32 7.22
N GLU A 112 1.32 1.98 8.27
CA GLU A 112 1.91 2.98 9.18
C GLU A 112 2.86 3.94 8.46
N GLN A 113 3.66 3.45 7.52
CA GLN A 113 4.52 4.32 6.71
C GLN A 113 3.72 5.23 5.78
N LEU A 114 2.62 4.75 5.20
CA LEU A 114 1.71 5.57 4.40
C LEU A 114 1.00 6.63 5.25
N GLU A 115 0.66 6.34 6.51
CA GLU A 115 0.09 7.31 7.45
C GLU A 115 1.09 8.44 7.74
N GLN A 116 2.37 8.11 7.96
CA GLN A 116 3.43 9.11 8.14
C GLN A 116 3.59 10.01 6.90
N ILE A 117 3.49 9.45 5.70
CA ILE A 117 3.42 10.28 4.48
C ILE A 117 2.16 11.14 4.50
N GLY A 118 1.01 10.60 4.92
CA GLY A 118 -0.26 11.33 5.07
C GLY A 118 -0.15 12.56 5.94
N GLU A 119 0.55 12.46 7.07
CA GLU A 119 0.79 13.58 7.99
C GLU A 119 1.58 14.72 7.33
N ILE A 120 2.54 14.41 6.44
CA ILE A 120 3.28 15.42 5.64
C ILE A 120 2.32 16.23 4.75
N PHE A 121 1.24 15.61 4.28
CA PHE A 121 0.20 16.24 3.46
C PHE A 121 -0.97 16.80 4.28
N GLY A 122 -0.87 16.79 5.62
CA GLY A 122 -1.95 17.26 6.49
C GLY A 122 -3.20 16.38 6.49
N LEU A 123 -3.09 15.12 6.04
CA LEU A 123 -4.17 14.15 6.11
C LEU A 123 -4.25 13.57 7.52
N SER A 124 -5.29 13.95 8.27
CA SER A 124 -5.53 13.41 9.61
C SER A 124 -5.92 11.93 9.58
N ARG A 125 -5.50 11.19 10.62
CA ARG A 125 -5.72 9.75 10.84
C ARG A 125 -7.20 9.29 10.78
N GLY A 126 -8.17 10.21 10.84
CA GLY A 126 -9.60 9.92 10.85
C GLY A 126 -10.30 9.92 9.49
N ASN A 127 -9.59 10.19 8.38
CA ASN A 127 -10.21 10.29 7.06
C ASN A 127 -10.39 8.94 6.33
N SER A 128 -9.89 7.84 6.89
CA SER A 128 -10.28 6.51 6.40
C SER A 128 -11.71 6.26 6.85
N SER A 129 -12.68 6.48 5.96
CA SER A 129 -14.04 6.01 6.19
C SER A 129 -13.96 4.54 6.55
N ASP A 130 -14.38 4.18 7.76
CA ASP A 130 -14.74 2.81 8.12
C ASP A 130 -15.92 2.43 7.23
N THR A 131 -15.64 2.10 5.97
CA THR A 131 -16.56 1.30 5.18
C THR A 131 -16.48 -0.07 5.80
N ASP A 132 -17.28 -0.28 6.84
CA ASP A 132 -17.70 -1.60 7.30
C ASP A 132 -18.51 -2.24 6.16
N GLY A 133 -17.80 -2.58 5.08
CA GLY A 133 -18.27 -3.46 4.05
C GLY A 133 -18.28 -4.83 4.68
N MET A 134 -19.34 -5.13 5.42
CA MET A 134 -19.57 -6.41 6.06
C MET A 134 -19.60 -7.49 4.97
N GLU A 135 -18.43 -8.01 4.60
CA GLU A 135 -18.32 -9.19 3.75
C GLU A 135 -19.10 -10.30 4.47
N VAL A 136 -20.04 -10.91 3.76
CA VAL A 136 -20.93 -11.94 4.32
C VAL A 136 -20.08 -13.03 5.00
N VAL A 137 -20.24 -13.12 6.33
CA VAL A 137 -19.62 -14.13 7.18
C VAL A 137 -20.31 -15.45 6.91
N GLY A 138 -19.73 -16.23 5.99
CA GLY A 138 -20.30 -17.49 5.56
C GLY A 138 -19.85 -17.88 4.17
N GLY A 139 -19.76 -19.17 3.93
CA GLY A 139 -19.31 -19.73 2.67
C GLY A 139 -18.88 -21.17 2.86
N SER A 140 -18.95 -21.94 1.78
CA SER A 140 -18.35 -23.27 1.75
C SER A 140 -16.85 -23.19 2.01
N VAL A 141 -16.22 -24.33 2.32
CA VAL A 141 -14.76 -24.43 2.39
C VAL A 141 -14.11 -23.91 1.10
N PHE A 142 -14.72 -24.18 -0.05
CA PHE A 142 -14.24 -23.67 -1.34
C PHE A 142 -14.28 -22.15 -1.41
N ASP A 143 -15.35 -21.51 -0.93
CA ASP A 143 -15.48 -20.04 -0.93
C ASP A 143 -14.42 -19.37 -0.07
N LYS A 144 -14.15 -19.92 1.12
CA LYS A 144 -13.07 -19.44 2.00
C LYS A 144 -11.70 -19.51 1.31
N LYS A 145 -11.41 -20.62 0.62
CA LYS A 145 -10.16 -20.79 -0.16
C LYS A 145 -10.06 -19.78 -1.31
N VAL A 146 -11.15 -19.59 -2.05
CA VAL A 146 -11.18 -18.64 -3.17
C VAL A 146 -11.01 -17.21 -2.66
N ARG A 147 -11.63 -16.86 -1.54
CA ARG A 147 -11.48 -15.55 -0.89
C ARG A 147 -10.02 -15.26 -0.55
N GLY A 148 -9.33 -16.20 0.09
CA GLY A 148 -7.91 -16.05 0.39
C GLY A 148 -7.05 -15.82 -0.85
N TYR A 149 -7.30 -16.56 -1.93
CA TYR A 149 -6.63 -16.32 -3.20
C TYR A 149 -6.91 -14.91 -3.76
N LYS A 150 -8.18 -14.47 -3.75
CA LYS A 150 -8.57 -13.14 -4.23
C LYS A 150 -7.89 -12.01 -3.43
N VAL A 151 -7.84 -12.12 -2.11
CA VAL A 151 -7.17 -11.13 -1.24
C VAL A 151 -5.68 -11.03 -1.57
N LEU A 152 -4.96 -12.15 -1.70
CA LEU A 152 -3.54 -12.15 -2.06
C LEU A 152 -3.30 -11.56 -3.46
N LYS A 153 -4.18 -11.86 -4.42
CA LYS A 153 -4.12 -11.29 -5.77
C LYS A 153 -4.35 -9.78 -5.76
N GLU A 154 -5.32 -9.31 -4.99
CA GLU A 154 -5.64 -7.90 -4.88
C GLU A 154 -4.52 -7.11 -4.19
N LEU A 155 -3.93 -7.64 -3.12
CA LEU A 155 -2.70 -7.11 -2.50
C LEU A 155 -1.57 -6.96 -3.53
N SER A 156 -1.38 -7.96 -4.40
CA SER A 156 -0.36 -7.91 -5.46
C SER A 156 -0.64 -6.77 -6.45
N VAL A 157 -1.88 -6.61 -6.89
CA VAL A 157 -2.27 -5.51 -7.80
C VAL A 157 -2.06 -4.15 -7.15
N TRP A 158 -2.53 -3.97 -5.91
CA TRP A 158 -2.34 -2.72 -5.17
C TRP A 158 -0.87 -2.42 -4.97
N SER A 159 -0.03 -3.39 -4.56
CA SER A 159 1.40 -3.13 -4.38
C SER A 159 2.09 -2.54 -5.63
N ILE A 160 1.71 -2.99 -6.84
CA ILE A 160 2.26 -2.45 -8.10
C ILE A 160 1.74 -1.03 -8.36
N ARG A 161 0.43 -0.83 -8.18
CA ARG A 161 -0.21 0.47 -8.37
C ARG A 161 0.38 1.50 -7.41
N SER A 162 0.50 1.16 -6.14
CA SER A 162 1.04 2.01 -5.08
C SER A 162 2.45 2.49 -5.39
N VAL A 163 3.33 1.65 -5.96
CA VAL A 163 4.66 2.10 -6.38
C VAL A 163 4.58 3.27 -7.36
N ARG A 164 3.65 3.21 -8.32
CA ARG A 164 3.45 4.29 -9.30
C ARG A 164 2.86 5.54 -8.65
N ASP A 165 1.93 5.37 -7.73
CA ASP A 165 1.32 6.47 -6.98
C ASP A 165 2.36 7.21 -6.14
N ILE A 166 3.13 6.49 -5.31
CA ILE A 166 4.14 7.10 -4.45
C ILE A 166 5.24 7.79 -5.27
N LEU A 167 5.68 7.20 -6.40
CA LEU A 167 6.61 7.85 -7.32
C LEU A 167 6.04 9.13 -7.95
N LYS A 168 4.73 9.21 -8.19
CA LYS A 168 4.09 10.43 -8.72
C LYS A 168 3.98 11.49 -7.63
N ILE A 169 3.52 11.11 -6.43
CA ILE A 169 3.44 12.00 -5.27
C ILE A 169 4.81 12.61 -4.93
N GLN A 170 5.86 11.78 -4.89
CA GLN A 170 7.23 12.23 -4.63
C GLN A 170 7.67 13.30 -5.63
N ARG A 171 7.47 13.05 -6.93
CA ARG A 171 7.84 14.01 -7.99
C ARG A 171 7.06 15.31 -7.92
N GLU A 172 5.76 15.25 -7.62
CA GLU A 172 4.91 16.43 -7.47
C GLU A 172 5.37 17.28 -6.27
N ARG A 173 5.70 16.64 -5.15
CA ARG A 173 6.25 17.30 -3.96
C ARG A 173 7.61 17.95 -4.24
N GLU A 174 8.53 17.24 -4.89
CA GLU A 174 9.84 17.78 -5.26
C GLU A 174 9.74 18.96 -6.24
N LYS A 175 8.73 18.95 -7.12
CA LYS A 175 8.45 20.09 -8.00
C LYS A 175 7.97 21.30 -7.18
N TYR A 176 6.97 21.10 -6.30
CA TYR A 176 6.44 22.16 -5.45
C TYR A 176 7.53 22.81 -4.59
N VAL A 177 8.36 22.01 -3.89
CA VAL A 177 9.44 22.54 -3.05
C VAL A 177 10.44 23.38 -3.86
N ARG A 178 10.82 22.92 -5.06
CA ARG A 178 11.73 23.67 -5.93
C ARG A 178 11.13 24.99 -6.43
N GLU A 179 9.83 25.01 -6.72
CA GLU A 179 9.13 26.23 -7.15
C GLU A 179 9.04 27.24 -6.00
N SER A 180 8.64 26.79 -4.80
CA SER A 180 8.59 27.64 -3.60
C SER A 180 9.96 28.20 -3.19
N MET A 181 11.04 27.42 -3.33
CA MET A 181 12.40 27.91 -3.05
C MET A 181 12.82 29.04 -4.01
N LYS A 182 12.52 28.89 -5.31
CA LYS A 182 12.82 29.95 -6.31
C LYS A 182 12.02 31.23 -6.04
N GLU A 183 10.77 31.09 -5.63
CA GLU A 183 9.93 32.25 -5.25
C GLU A 183 10.50 32.96 -4.02
N ALA A 184 10.93 32.21 -3.01
CA ALA A 184 11.57 32.77 -1.81
C ALA A 184 12.89 33.50 -2.13
N GLU A 185 13.75 32.91 -2.96
CA GLU A 185 14.99 33.54 -3.43
C GLU A 185 14.71 34.85 -4.18
N THR A 186 13.73 34.85 -5.08
CA THR A 186 13.32 36.05 -5.82
C THR A 186 12.79 37.15 -4.89
N LEU A 187 12.03 36.78 -3.85
CA LEU A 187 11.53 37.74 -2.87
C LEU A 187 12.66 38.33 -2.02
N MET A 188 13.64 37.52 -1.61
CA MET A 188 14.81 37.99 -0.87
C MET A 188 15.62 39.01 -1.69
N GLU A 189 15.89 38.72 -2.97
CA GLU A 189 16.63 39.64 -3.85
C GLU A 189 15.88 40.98 -4.04
N ARG A 190 14.55 40.95 -4.11
CA ARG A 190 13.71 42.16 -4.20
C ARG A 190 13.72 42.99 -2.91
N VAL A 191 13.83 42.35 -1.75
CA VAL A 191 13.94 43.05 -0.46
C VAL A 191 15.31 43.69 -0.31
N GLU A 192 16.39 42.98 -0.65
CA GLU A 192 17.76 43.49 -0.60
C GLU A 192 17.96 44.69 -1.54
N THR A 193 17.38 44.65 -2.75
CA THR A 193 17.44 45.76 -3.71
C THR A 193 16.59 46.98 -3.30
N HIS A 194 15.60 46.83 -2.42
CA HIS A 194 14.85 47.94 -1.84
C HIS A 194 15.56 48.57 -0.64
N ILE A 195 16.19 47.75 0.22
CA ILE A 195 16.92 48.24 1.40
C ILE A 195 18.24 48.92 1.00
N GLY A 196 18.92 48.48 -0.07
CA GLY A 196 20.15 49.10 -0.56
C GLY A 196 20.00 50.41 -1.33
N ARG A 197 18.79 50.99 -1.39
CA ARG A 197 18.48 52.24 -2.11
C ARG A 197 18.03 53.40 -1.22
N GLU A 198 18.02 53.23 0.10
CA GLU A 198 17.87 54.31 1.10
C GLU A 198 19.24 54.75 1.64
#